data_AF-A0A9P6J8C3-F1
#
_entry.id   AF-A0A9P6J8C3-F1
#
_cell.length_a   1.000
_cell.length_b   1.000
_cell.length_c   1.000
_cell.angle_alpha   90.00
_cell.angle_beta   90.00
_cell.angle_gamma   90.00
#
_symmetry.space_group_name_H-M   'P 1'
#
loop_
_entity.id
_entity.type
_entity.pdbx_description
1 polymer ?
#
loop_
_entity_poly.entity_id
_entity_poly.type
_entity_poly.pdbx_seq_one_letter_code
_entity_poly.pdbx_strand_id
1 'polypeptide(L)'
;MDHSEQAAQGLGPFISYVLGWTYFVAWSASFYPQAILNWRRKSVQGLSLDYIYLNVLGFLCYSIFNLSFFFSSEIQDEYKRRNNGKENLVRANDIFFALHALILSTFTLVQTWVYKRQESHQKVSLWAKIYIVAAVVIAVALAAQAAFGKQGREWIDLLYYLSTVKLVISFLKYCPQVYINWRAQSTVGWSIHNILLDFTGGVLSIAQLVLDASIAGDWTGVSGDLVKFGLGFLSIAFDLLFMTQHYILYRDRTDYYAPIQAIDKTEGGERRGLLQPETRDYHAIHPAADLEESRLP
;
A
#
# COMPACT_ATOMS: atom_id res chain seq x y z
N MET A 1 38.58 6.55 29.61
CA MET A 1 37.18 6.50 29.15
C MET A 1 36.55 7.81 29.57
N ASP A 2 36.29 8.66 28.59
CA ASP A 2 35.77 10.00 28.79
C ASP A 2 34.27 9.94 29.13
N HIS A 3 33.78 10.82 29.99
CA HIS A 3 32.35 10.87 30.37
C HIS A 3 31.44 11.13 29.15
N SER A 4 31.99 11.69 28.08
CA SER A 4 31.33 11.86 26.78
C SER A 4 31.04 10.53 26.07
N GLU A 5 31.94 9.53 26.15
CA GLU A 5 31.76 8.20 25.55
C GLU A 5 30.69 7.38 26.28
N GLN A 6 30.61 7.49 27.62
CA GLN A 6 29.58 6.80 28.41
C GLN A 6 28.17 7.40 28.22
N ALA A 7 28.06 8.72 28.05
CA ALA A 7 26.78 9.38 27.74
C ALA A 7 26.31 9.03 26.31
N ALA A 8 27.24 8.94 25.35
CA ALA A 8 26.96 8.50 23.99
C ALA A 8 26.51 7.03 23.91
N GLN A 9 27.04 6.16 24.78
CA GLN A 9 26.66 4.74 24.87
C GLN A 9 25.21 4.51 25.33
N GLY A 10 24.60 5.44 26.07
CA GLY A 10 23.19 5.34 26.49
C GLY A 10 22.21 6.10 25.59
N LEU A 11 22.61 7.26 25.07
CA LEU A 11 21.72 8.14 24.32
C LEU A 11 21.38 7.60 22.92
N GLY A 12 22.37 7.06 22.19
CA GLY A 12 22.15 6.51 20.85
C GLY A 12 21.12 5.38 20.83
N PRO A 13 21.31 4.32 21.64
CA PRO A 13 20.33 3.22 21.75
C PRO A 13 18.96 3.67 22.25
N PHE A 14 18.89 4.65 23.17
CA PHE A 14 17.63 5.22 23.62
C PHE A 14 16.90 5.96 22.49
N ILE A 15 17.59 6.79 21.71
CA ILE A 15 17.01 7.46 20.53
C ILE A 15 16.52 6.43 19.52
N SER A 16 17.32 5.40 19.24
CA SER A 16 16.91 4.30 18.35
C SER A 16 15.62 3.64 18.85
N TYR A 17 15.54 3.30 20.14
CA TYR A 17 14.33 2.75 20.75
C TYR A 17 13.11 3.66 20.58
N VAL A 18 13.26 4.97 20.83
CA VAL A 18 12.17 5.95 20.67
C VAL A 18 11.73 6.06 19.21
N LEU A 19 12.67 6.13 18.27
CA LEU A 19 12.37 6.11 16.83
C LEU A 19 11.59 4.86 16.45
N GLY A 20 12.01 3.70 16.98
CA GLY A 20 11.37 2.39 16.83
C GLY A 20 9.90 2.38 17.15
N TRP A 21 9.58 2.76 18.37
CA TRP A 21 8.18 2.82 18.81
C TRP A 21 7.39 3.88 18.07
N THR A 22 8.01 5.02 17.75
CA THR A 22 7.31 6.11 17.06
C THR A 22 6.92 5.70 15.65
N TYR A 23 7.83 5.10 14.86
CA TYR A 23 7.47 4.65 13.51
C TYR A 23 6.47 3.49 13.55
N PHE A 24 6.59 2.58 14.52
CA PHE A 24 5.67 1.45 14.67
C PHE A 24 4.25 1.93 14.94
N VAL A 25 4.11 2.92 15.84
CA VAL A 25 2.82 3.56 16.14
C VAL A 25 2.30 4.33 14.92
N ALA A 26 3.16 5.08 14.22
CA ALA A 26 2.76 5.83 13.03
C ALA A 26 2.20 4.92 11.93
N TRP A 27 2.89 3.82 11.61
CA TRP A 27 2.40 2.84 10.64
C TRP A 27 1.12 2.16 11.10
N SER A 28 1.02 1.76 12.37
CA SER A 28 -0.20 1.14 12.90
C SER A 28 -1.39 2.10 12.86
N ALA A 29 -1.17 3.37 13.21
CA ALA A 29 -2.21 4.39 13.16
C ALA A 29 -2.62 4.75 11.72
N SER A 30 -1.73 4.58 10.74
CA SER A 30 -1.99 4.92 9.33
C SER A 30 -3.19 4.18 8.72
N PHE A 31 -3.59 3.04 9.26
CA PHE A 31 -4.73 2.25 8.77
C PHE A 31 -6.10 2.85 9.12
N TYR A 32 -6.18 3.72 10.12
CA TYR A 32 -7.45 4.26 10.61
C TYR A 32 -8.01 5.45 9.80
N PRO A 33 -7.20 6.44 9.36
CA PRO A 33 -7.72 7.62 8.70
C PRO A 33 -8.61 7.36 7.50
N GLN A 34 -8.29 6.36 6.67
CA GLN A 34 -9.14 6.05 5.51
C GLN A 34 -10.49 5.48 5.94
N ALA A 35 -10.50 4.55 6.91
CA ALA A 35 -11.71 3.97 7.45
C ALA A 35 -12.62 5.03 8.10
N ILE A 36 -12.02 5.98 8.84
CA ILE A 36 -12.71 7.12 9.45
C ILE A 36 -13.26 8.06 8.36
N LEU A 37 -12.49 8.36 7.32
CA LEU A 37 -12.91 9.22 6.21
C LEU A 37 -14.14 8.64 5.50
N ASN A 38 -14.09 7.34 5.17
CA ASN A 38 -15.21 6.62 4.57
C ASN A 38 -16.45 6.68 5.47
N TRP A 39 -16.28 6.46 6.78
CA TRP A 39 -17.38 6.52 7.75
C TRP A 39 -17.98 7.92 7.88
N ARG A 40 -17.17 8.98 7.85
CA ARG A 40 -17.63 10.38 7.92
C ARG A 40 -18.37 10.79 6.65
N ARG A 41 -17.85 10.42 5.47
CA ARG A 41 -18.45 10.78 4.17
C ARG A 41 -19.62 9.89 3.77
N LYS A 42 -19.78 8.71 4.39
CA LYS A 42 -20.70 7.64 3.95
C LYS A 42 -20.55 7.31 2.47
N SER A 43 -19.34 7.47 1.95
CA SER A 43 -18.98 7.33 0.54
C SER A 43 -17.54 6.85 0.43
N VAL A 44 -17.29 5.95 -0.53
CA VAL A 44 -15.96 5.48 -0.92
C VAL A 44 -15.55 6.01 -2.30
N GLN A 45 -16.24 7.03 -2.81
CA GLN A 45 -15.89 7.67 -4.07
C GLN A 45 -14.53 8.37 -3.94
N GLY A 46 -13.67 8.21 -4.97
CA GLY A 46 -12.28 8.67 -4.97
C GLY A 46 -11.29 7.67 -4.38
N LEU A 47 -11.75 6.51 -3.90
CA LEU A 47 -10.91 5.43 -3.40
C LEU A 47 -10.83 4.27 -4.41
N SER A 48 -9.62 3.85 -4.77
CA SER A 48 -9.41 2.78 -5.73
C SER A 48 -9.79 1.42 -5.14
N LEU A 49 -10.66 0.66 -5.83
CA LEU A 49 -10.95 -0.72 -5.42
C LEU A 49 -9.73 -1.62 -5.60
N ASP A 50 -8.91 -1.40 -6.62
CA ASP A 50 -7.66 -2.15 -6.79
C ASP A 50 -6.76 -1.99 -5.57
N TYR A 51 -6.59 -0.75 -5.09
CA TYR A 51 -5.82 -0.46 -3.88
C TYR A 51 -6.33 -1.30 -2.71
N ILE A 52 -7.65 -1.28 -2.46
CA ILE A 52 -8.26 -1.97 -1.32
C ILE A 52 -8.13 -3.49 -1.42
N TYR A 53 -8.51 -4.08 -2.57
CA TYR A 53 -8.47 -5.54 -2.76
C TYR A 53 -7.04 -6.07 -2.69
N LEU A 54 -6.09 -5.37 -3.32
CA LEU A 54 -4.68 -5.73 -3.24
C LEU A 54 -4.17 -5.59 -1.79
N ASN A 55 -4.55 -4.54 -1.06
CA ASN A 55 -4.11 -4.36 0.33
C ASN A 55 -4.61 -5.50 1.24
N VAL A 56 -5.88 -5.93 1.09
CA VAL A 56 -6.42 -7.08 1.82
C VAL A 56 -5.66 -8.36 1.49
N LEU A 57 -5.46 -8.67 0.20
CA LEU A 57 -4.69 -9.85 -0.21
C LEU A 57 -3.26 -9.81 0.36
N GLY A 58 -2.59 -8.67 0.27
CA GLY A 58 -1.24 -8.50 0.80
C GLY A 58 -1.17 -8.78 2.29
N PHE A 59 -2.04 -8.15 3.09
CA PHE A 59 -2.04 -8.38 4.55
C PHE A 59 -2.53 -9.77 4.94
N LEU A 60 -3.33 -10.44 4.11
CA LEU A 60 -3.66 -11.85 4.29
C LEU A 60 -2.42 -12.72 4.11
N CYS A 61 -1.69 -12.55 2.99
CA CYS A 61 -0.42 -13.25 2.75
C CYS A 61 0.57 -13.01 3.88
N TYR A 62 0.70 -11.76 4.33
CA TYR A 62 1.60 -11.40 5.43
C TYR A 62 1.18 -11.98 6.77
N SER A 63 -0.13 -12.03 7.06
CA SER A 63 -0.65 -12.65 8.29
C SER A 63 -0.40 -14.16 8.30
N ILE A 64 -0.66 -14.85 7.19
CA ILE A 64 -0.37 -16.28 7.04
C ILE A 64 1.13 -16.51 7.26
N PHE A 65 1.99 -15.73 6.59
CA PHE A 65 3.44 -15.82 6.76
C PHE A 65 3.88 -15.72 8.23
N ASN A 66 3.49 -14.66 8.94
CA ASN A 66 3.94 -14.44 10.32
C ASN A 66 3.34 -15.47 11.28
N LEU A 67 2.06 -15.83 11.15
CA LEU A 67 1.44 -16.86 11.98
C LEU A 67 2.12 -18.22 11.79
N SER A 68 2.36 -18.62 10.54
CA SER A 68 2.99 -19.89 10.20
C SER A 68 4.43 -19.96 10.73
N PHE A 69 5.23 -18.92 10.51
CA PHE A 69 6.61 -18.87 11.03
C PHE A 69 6.68 -18.86 12.55
N PHE A 70 5.71 -18.25 13.23
CA PHE A 70 5.72 -18.13 14.68
C PHE A 70 5.21 -19.39 15.38
N PHE A 71 4.16 -20.04 14.88
CA PHE A 71 3.49 -21.15 15.56
C PHE A 71 3.88 -22.55 15.06
N SER A 72 4.35 -22.71 13.81
CA SER A 72 4.67 -24.03 13.27
C SER A 72 6.13 -24.40 13.47
N SER A 73 6.38 -25.42 14.29
CA SER A 73 7.74 -25.97 14.48
C SER A 73 8.29 -26.58 13.19
N GLU A 74 7.45 -27.21 12.36
CA GLU A 74 7.85 -27.78 11.07
C GLU A 74 8.44 -26.72 10.14
N ILE A 75 7.77 -25.57 10.01
CA ILE A 75 8.25 -24.45 9.18
C ILE A 75 9.54 -23.85 9.75
N GLN A 76 9.65 -23.77 11.08
CA GLN A 76 10.87 -23.29 11.73
C GLN A 76 12.06 -24.22 11.45
N ASP A 77 11.84 -25.53 11.50
CA ASP A 77 12.86 -26.53 11.19
C ASP A 77 13.23 -26.54 9.70
N GLU A 78 12.24 -26.42 8.81
CA GLU A 78 12.46 -26.22 7.37
C GLU A 78 13.33 -24.98 7.11
N TYR A 79 13.03 -23.87 7.79
CA TYR A 79 13.79 -22.62 7.68
C TYR A 79 15.23 -22.77 8.17
N LYS A 80 15.43 -23.39 9.34
CA LYS A 80 16.76 -23.66 9.90
C LYS A 80 17.61 -24.46 8.94
N ARG A 81 17.06 -25.54 8.38
CA ARG A 81 17.78 -26.39 7.42
C ARG A 81 18.21 -25.61 6.17
N ARG A 82 17.39 -24.67 5.69
CA ARG A 82 17.70 -23.84 4.52
C ARG A 82 18.61 -22.63 4.80
N ASN A 83 18.71 -22.19 6.05
CA ASN A 83 19.43 -20.97 6.45
C ASN A 83 20.60 -21.27 7.40
N ASN A 84 21.29 -22.40 7.22
CA ASN A 84 22.48 -22.79 7.98
C ASN A 84 22.25 -22.82 9.50
N GLY A 85 21.08 -23.31 9.93
CA GLY A 85 20.69 -23.40 11.33
C GLY A 85 20.21 -22.10 11.97
N LYS A 86 20.11 -20.99 11.21
CA LYS A 86 19.64 -19.72 11.75
C LYS A 86 18.15 -19.77 12.09
N GLU A 87 17.81 -19.18 13.22
CA GLU A 87 16.42 -18.94 13.62
C GLU A 87 15.76 -17.89 12.73
N ASN A 88 14.45 -18.03 12.53
CA ASN A 88 13.69 -16.99 11.86
C ASN A 88 13.57 -15.74 12.75
N LEU A 89 13.39 -14.58 12.11
CA LEU A 89 13.35 -13.29 12.80
C LEU A 89 11.93 -12.85 13.18
N VAL A 90 10.89 -13.66 12.90
CA VAL A 90 9.51 -13.29 13.21
C VAL A 90 9.32 -13.24 14.73
N ARG A 91 8.61 -12.21 15.19
CA ARG A 91 8.29 -11.95 16.59
C ARG A 91 6.78 -11.73 16.77
N ALA A 92 6.33 -11.73 18.02
CA ALA A 92 4.91 -11.58 18.34
C ALA A 92 4.34 -10.23 17.84
N ASN A 93 5.13 -9.14 17.92
CA ASN A 93 4.74 -7.82 17.40
C ASN A 93 4.45 -7.85 15.89
N ASP A 94 5.15 -8.68 15.11
CA ASP A 94 4.92 -8.80 13.67
C ASP A 94 3.57 -9.45 13.38
N ILE A 95 3.18 -10.44 14.19
CA ILE A 95 1.83 -11.07 14.12
C ILE A 95 0.76 -10.04 14.45
N PHE A 96 0.91 -9.31 15.57
CA PHE A 96 -0.06 -8.30 15.97
C PHE A 96 -0.23 -7.24 14.88
N PHE A 97 0.87 -6.74 14.32
CA PHE A 97 0.84 -5.76 13.24
C PHE A 97 0.17 -6.31 11.98
N ALA A 98 0.54 -7.52 11.54
CA ALA A 98 -0.01 -8.15 10.34
C ALA A 98 -1.53 -8.35 10.46
N LEU A 99 -1.99 -8.92 11.58
CA LEU A 99 -3.41 -9.15 11.84
C LEU A 99 -4.19 -7.85 12.00
N HIS A 100 -3.61 -6.87 12.71
CA HIS A 100 -4.20 -5.54 12.86
C HIS A 100 -4.45 -4.90 11.48
N ALA A 101 -3.42 -4.87 10.64
CA ALA A 101 -3.53 -4.32 9.29
C ALA A 101 -4.51 -5.09 8.41
N LEU A 102 -4.57 -6.43 8.52
CA LEU A 102 -5.56 -7.25 7.82
C LEU A 102 -7.00 -6.91 8.23
N ILE A 103 -7.25 -6.78 9.54
CA ILE A 103 -8.58 -6.44 10.07
C ILE A 103 -9.02 -5.08 9.55
N LEU A 104 -8.18 -4.04 9.67
CA LEU A 104 -8.52 -2.69 9.24
C LEU A 104 -8.66 -2.57 7.71
N SER A 105 -7.83 -3.28 6.95
CA SER A 105 -7.95 -3.34 5.50
C SER A 105 -9.24 -4.03 5.07
N THR A 106 -9.60 -5.14 5.73
CA THR A 106 -10.86 -5.85 5.49
C THR A 106 -12.06 -5.01 5.89
N PHE A 107 -11.98 -4.29 7.01
CA PHE A 107 -13.01 -3.34 7.41
C PHE A 107 -13.22 -2.25 6.34
N THR A 108 -12.13 -1.70 5.80
CA THR A 108 -12.19 -0.73 4.70
C THR A 108 -12.78 -1.34 3.43
N LEU A 109 -12.50 -2.62 3.14
CA LEU A 109 -13.14 -3.36 2.04
C LEU A 109 -14.64 -3.50 2.24
N VAL A 110 -15.10 -3.87 3.44
CA VAL A 110 -16.53 -3.97 3.75
C VAL A 110 -17.23 -2.62 3.58
N GLN A 111 -16.58 -1.50 3.92
CA GLN A 111 -17.13 -0.17 3.68
C GLN A 111 -17.43 0.09 2.19
N THR A 112 -16.70 -0.53 1.26
CA THR A 112 -16.98 -0.40 -0.18
C THR A 112 -18.27 -1.06 -0.64
N TRP A 113 -18.79 -2.01 0.14
CA TRP A 113 -20.06 -2.69 -0.12
C TRP A 113 -21.24 -1.98 0.57
N VAL A 114 -20.98 -1.27 1.66
CA VAL A 114 -22.01 -0.60 2.48
C VAL A 114 -22.22 0.86 2.06
N TYR A 115 -21.16 1.59 1.73
CA TYR A 115 -21.21 3.02 1.43
C TYR A 115 -21.35 3.33 -0.05
N LYS A 116 -21.80 4.55 -0.35
CA LYS A 116 -22.01 5.01 -1.71
C LYS A 116 -20.72 4.88 -2.53
N ARG A 117 -20.82 4.21 -3.68
CA ARG A 117 -19.74 4.04 -4.67
C ARG A 117 -20.25 4.44 -6.06
N GLN A 118 -19.35 4.78 -6.98
CA GLN A 118 -19.74 4.98 -8.38
C GLN A 118 -19.65 3.68 -9.16
N GLU A 119 -20.68 2.84 -9.12
CA GLU A 119 -20.64 1.46 -9.65
C GLU A 119 -20.24 1.36 -11.14
N SER A 120 -20.58 2.37 -11.94
CA SER A 120 -20.26 2.40 -13.36
C SER A 120 -18.75 2.53 -13.64
N HIS A 121 -18.02 3.25 -12.78
CA HIS A 121 -16.60 3.63 -13.01
C HIS A 121 -15.63 3.06 -11.98
N GLN A 122 -16.09 2.77 -10.76
CA GLN A 122 -15.28 2.29 -9.66
C GLN A 122 -15.35 0.75 -9.60
N LYS A 123 -14.55 0.10 -10.45
CA LYS A 123 -14.46 -1.36 -10.58
C LYS A 123 -13.02 -1.81 -10.37
N VAL A 124 -12.85 -3.06 -9.91
CA VAL A 124 -11.54 -3.70 -9.89
C VAL A 124 -11.06 -3.92 -11.33
N SER A 125 -9.85 -3.47 -11.65
CA SER A 125 -9.27 -3.58 -12.98
C SER A 125 -9.04 -5.04 -13.38
N LEU A 126 -9.01 -5.29 -14.69
CA LEU A 126 -8.74 -6.63 -15.21
C LEU A 126 -7.37 -7.13 -14.74
N TRP A 127 -6.35 -6.28 -14.74
CA TRP A 127 -5.01 -6.62 -14.31
C TRP A 127 -4.93 -6.98 -12.83
N ALA A 128 -5.62 -6.22 -11.96
CA ALA A 128 -5.72 -6.57 -10.54
C ALA A 128 -6.43 -7.92 -10.34
N LYS A 129 -7.51 -8.20 -11.08
CA LYS A 129 -8.20 -9.51 -11.02
C LYS A 129 -7.31 -10.65 -11.48
N ILE A 130 -6.62 -10.50 -12.62
CA ILE A 130 -5.68 -11.50 -13.13
C ILE A 130 -4.59 -11.78 -12.10
N TYR A 131 -4.00 -10.72 -11.54
CA TYR A 131 -2.97 -10.84 -10.52
C TYR A 131 -3.49 -11.56 -9.27
N ILE A 132 -4.66 -11.18 -8.73
CA ILE A 132 -5.26 -11.81 -7.55
C ILE A 132 -5.55 -13.30 -7.82
N VAL A 133 -6.17 -13.63 -8.96
CA VAL A 133 -6.50 -15.02 -9.30
C VAL A 133 -5.22 -15.84 -9.49
N ALA A 134 -4.23 -15.32 -10.23
CA ALA A 134 -2.95 -15.99 -10.40
C ALA A 134 -2.25 -16.22 -9.05
N ALA A 135 -2.27 -15.21 -8.17
CA ALA A 135 -1.66 -15.30 -6.85
C ALA A 135 -2.30 -16.40 -5.99
N VAL A 136 -3.63 -16.46 -5.98
CA VAL A 136 -4.38 -17.49 -5.25
C VAL A 136 -4.17 -18.88 -5.85
N VAL A 137 -4.21 -19.02 -7.18
CA VAL A 137 -4.02 -20.31 -7.85
C VAL A 137 -2.63 -20.87 -7.57
N ILE A 138 -1.57 -20.06 -7.67
CA ILE A 138 -0.20 -20.49 -7.38
C ILE A 138 -0.07 -20.84 -5.89
N ALA A 139 -0.64 -20.04 -4.98
CA ALA A 139 -0.62 -20.35 -3.55
C ALA A 139 -1.31 -21.69 -3.24
N VAL A 140 -2.50 -21.94 -3.82
CA VAL A 140 -3.22 -23.21 -3.66
C VAL A 140 -2.42 -24.38 -4.24
N ALA A 141 -1.79 -24.18 -5.40
CA ALA A 141 -0.93 -25.20 -6.00
C ALA A 141 0.25 -25.52 -5.08
N LEU A 142 0.96 -24.52 -4.56
CA LEU A 142 2.08 -24.71 -3.62
C LEU A 142 1.62 -25.37 -2.30
N ALA A 143 0.45 -24.99 -1.78
CA ALA A 143 -0.13 -25.63 -0.60
C ALA A 143 -0.46 -27.11 -0.85
N ALA A 144 -1.08 -27.44 -1.98
CA ALA A 144 -1.36 -28.83 -2.37
C ALA A 144 -0.06 -29.63 -2.58
N GLN A 145 0.97 -28.97 -3.10
CA GLN A 145 2.29 -29.56 -3.28
C GLN A 145 2.99 -29.86 -1.94
N ALA A 146 2.88 -28.98 -0.94
CA ALA A 146 3.41 -29.24 0.40
C ALA A 146 2.59 -30.32 1.13
N ALA A 147 1.27 -30.31 0.99
CA ALA A 147 0.39 -31.26 1.68
C ALA A 147 0.41 -32.68 1.11
N PHE A 148 0.52 -32.82 -0.23
CA PHE A 148 0.39 -34.12 -0.92
C PHE A 148 1.63 -34.50 -1.74
N GLY A 149 2.68 -33.67 -1.73
CA GLY A 149 3.89 -33.89 -2.50
C GLY A 149 4.74 -35.04 -1.96
N LYS A 150 5.57 -35.60 -2.84
CA LYS A 150 6.69 -36.46 -2.43
C LYS A 150 7.82 -35.61 -1.85
N GLN A 151 8.82 -36.26 -1.25
CA GLN A 151 9.94 -35.59 -0.58
C GLN A 151 10.54 -34.43 -1.38
N GLY A 152 10.76 -33.30 -0.70
CA GLY A 152 11.34 -32.07 -1.26
C GLY A 152 10.35 -30.94 -1.56
N ARG A 153 9.06 -31.07 -1.20
CA ARG A 153 8.07 -29.99 -1.27
C ARG A 153 7.66 -29.58 0.13
N GLU A 154 7.97 -28.35 0.50
CA GLU A 154 7.95 -27.89 1.89
C GLU A 154 7.02 -26.69 2.05
N TRP A 155 6.49 -26.51 3.25
CA TRP A 155 5.57 -25.39 3.54
C TRP A 155 6.25 -24.04 3.40
N ILE A 156 7.55 -23.98 3.68
CA ILE A 156 8.36 -22.76 3.54
C ILE A 156 8.37 -22.18 2.12
N ASP A 157 8.21 -23.01 1.06
CA ASP A 157 8.15 -22.53 -0.32
C ASP A 157 6.88 -21.70 -0.57
N LEU A 158 5.75 -22.15 -0.02
CA LEU A 158 4.51 -21.37 0.00
C LEU A 158 4.72 -20.06 0.77
N LEU A 159 5.38 -20.09 1.93
CA LEU A 159 5.56 -18.87 2.73
C LEU A 159 6.45 -17.84 2.02
N TYR A 160 7.55 -18.26 1.40
CA TYR A 160 8.39 -17.36 0.59
C TYR A 160 7.63 -16.78 -0.61
N TYR A 161 6.77 -17.58 -1.23
CA TYR A 161 5.86 -17.11 -2.27
C TYR A 161 4.88 -16.05 -1.74
N LEU A 162 4.20 -16.30 -0.63
CA LEU A 162 3.26 -15.35 0.00
C LEU A 162 3.94 -14.04 0.41
N SER A 163 5.17 -14.13 0.95
CA SER A 163 6.00 -12.96 1.24
C SER A 163 6.28 -12.15 -0.01
N THR A 164 6.66 -12.80 -1.11
CA THR A 164 6.90 -12.15 -2.41
C THR A 164 5.64 -11.46 -2.94
N VAL A 165 4.47 -12.11 -2.84
CA VAL A 165 3.17 -11.51 -3.22
C VAL A 165 2.91 -10.24 -2.40
N LYS A 166 3.09 -10.28 -1.08
CA LYS A 166 2.96 -9.09 -0.21
C LYS A 166 3.91 -7.97 -0.63
N LEU A 167 5.17 -8.28 -0.94
CA LEU A 167 6.14 -7.29 -1.37
C LEU A 167 5.72 -6.62 -2.69
N VAL A 168 5.35 -7.40 -3.70
CA VAL A 168 4.88 -6.89 -5.00
C VAL A 168 3.63 -6.03 -4.84
N ILE A 169 2.66 -6.47 -4.04
CA ILE A 169 1.44 -5.70 -3.74
C ILE A 169 1.77 -4.35 -3.10
N SER A 170 2.75 -4.32 -2.18
CA SER A 170 3.11 -3.10 -1.48
C SER A 170 3.60 -2.01 -2.43
N PHE A 171 4.14 -2.40 -3.59
CA PHE A 171 4.44 -1.50 -4.69
C PHE A 171 3.23 -1.19 -5.57
N LEU A 172 2.58 -2.23 -6.12
CA LEU A 172 1.58 -2.06 -7.18
C LEU A 172 0.30 -1.39 -6.71
N LYS A 173 -0.07 -1.53 -5.43
CA LYS A 173 -1.36 -1.06 -4.91
C LYS A 173 -1.57 0.44 -5.09
N TYR A 174 -0.50 1.24 -5.04
CA TYR A 174 -0.59 2.70 -5.10
C TYR A 174 -0.82 3.22 -6.53
N CYS A 175 -0.36 2.52 -7.57
CA CYS A 175 -0.48 2.96 -8.96
C CYS A 175 -1.93 3.25 -9.39
N PRO A 176 -2.91 2.36 -9.13
CA PRO A 176 -4.32 2.65 -9.42
C PRO A 176 -4.84 3.90 -8.71
N GLN A 177 -4.44 4.14 -7.46
CA GLN A 177 -4.89 5.31 -6.70
C GLN A 177 -4.31 6.60 -7.28
N VAL A 178 -3.02 6.60 -7.63
CA VAL A 178 -2.37 7.72 -8.32
C VAL A 178 -3.10 8.07 -9.61
N TYR A 179 -3.42 7.04 -10.40
CA TYR A 179 -4.11 7.21 -11.68
C TYR A 179 -5.51 7.81 -11.52
N ILE A 180 -6.32 7.35 -10.55
CA ILE A 180 -7.65 7.91 -10.38
C ILE A 180 -7.61 9.33 -9.83
N ASN A 181 -6.66 9.66 -8.94
CA ASN A 181 -6.46 11.02 -8.46
C ASN A 181 -6.11 11.96 -9.62
N TRP A 182 -5.22 11.50 -10.52
CA TRP A 182 -4.88 12.23 -11.73
C TRP A 182 -6.09 12.35 -12.67
N ARG A 183 -6.81 11.28 -12.94
CA ARG A 183 -7.97 11.33 -13.85
C ARG A 183 -9.07 12.24 -13.33
N ALA A 184 -9.32 12.25 -12.02
CA ALA A 184 -10.32 13.10 -11.39
C ALA A 184 -9.82 14.53 -11.11
N GLN A 185 -8.51 14.78 -11.27
CA GLN A 185 -7.82 16.01 -10.84
C GLN A 185 -8.22 16.41 -9.40
N SER A 186 -8.39 15.40 -8.54
CA SER A 186 -8.91 15.56 -7.18
C SER A 186 -8.45 14.40 -6.31
N THR A 187 -8.19 14.67 -5.04
CA THR A 187 -7.85 13.67 -4.01
C THR A 187 -9.01 13.46 -3.02
N VAL A 188 -10.21 13.98 -3.33
CA VAL A 188 -11.37 13.85 -2.47
C VAL A 188 -11.77 12.37 -2.35
N GLY A 189 -11.68 11.84 -1.13
CA GLY A 189 -11.91 10.41 -0.83
C GLY A 189 -10.65 9.59 -0.60
N TRP A 190 -9.48 10.16 -0.85
CA TRP A 190 -8.20 9.61 -0.46
C TRP A 190 -7.69 10.33 0.80
N SER A 191 -7.47 9.57 1.87
CA SER A 191 -7.08 10.16 3.16
C SER A 191 -5.61 10.55 3.18
N ILE A 192 -5.33 11.84 3.06
CA ILE A 192 -3.96 12.37 3.16
C ILE A 192 -3.31 12.05 4.52
N HIS A 193 -4.10 11.96 5.60
CA HIS A 193 -3.59 11.63 6.93
C HIS A 193 -3.02 10.20 7.00
N ASN A 194 -3.57 9.25 6.22
CA ASN A 194 -2.96 7.93 6.07
C ASN A 194 -1.55 8.08 5.50
N ILE A 195 -1.40 8.87 4.44
CA ILE A 195 -0.14 9.05 3.72
C ILE A 195 0.90 9.76 4.57
N LEU A 196 0.50 10.80 5.31
CA LEU A 196 1.41 11.50 6.22
C LEU A 196 1.94 10.59 7.33
N LEU A 197 1.09 9.70 7.86
CA LEU A 197 1.50 8.72 8.87
C LEU A 197 2.40 7.64 8.27
N ASP A 198 2.11 7.16 7.06
CA ASP A 198 2.96 6.18 6.35
C ASP A 198 4.35 6.76 6.05
N PHE A 199 4.38 7.98 5.51
CA PHE A 199 5.61 8.75 5.25
C PHE A 199 6.42 8.96 6.53
N THR A 200 5.76 9.37 7.62
CA THR A 200 6.41 9.57 8.92
C THR A 200 7.02 8.25 9.42
N GLY A 201 6.28 7.15 9.34
CA GLY A 201 6.79 5.83 9.68
C GLY A 201 8.01 5.43 8.84
N GLY A 202 7.94 5.62 7.52
CA GLY A 202 9.03 5.33 6.60
C GLY A 202 10.30 6.14 6.88
N VAL A 203 10.18 7.46 7.07
CA VAL A 203 11.32 8.34 7.36
C VAL A 203 11.96 7.99 8.70
N LEU A 204 11.16 7.80 9.75
CA LEU A 204 11.68 7.46 11.07
C LEU A 204 12.32 6.06 11.11
N SER A 205 11.78 5.10 10.35
CA SER A 205 12.36 3.76 10.22
C SER A 205 13.74 3.80 9.54
N ILE A 206 13.89 4.58 8.47
CA ILE A 206 15.20 4.79 7.83
C ILE A 206 16.17 5.52 8.77
N ALA A 207 15.69 6.54 9.49
CA ALA A 207 16.50 7.29 10.44
C ALA A 207 17.03 6.37 11.56
N GLN A 208 16.19 5.47 12.09
CA GLN A 208 16.62 4.48 13.07
C GLN A 208 17.67 3.53 12.47
N LEU A 209 17.44 3.01 11.26
CA LEU A 209 18.37 2.09 10.61
C LEU A 209 19.76 2.72 10.41
N VAL A 210 19.81 3.99 9.98
CA VAL A 210 21.06 4.73 9.81
C VAL A 210 21.76 4.96 11.16
N LEU A 211 20.99 5.29 12.20
CA LEU A 211 21.51 5.44 13.56
C LEU A 211 22.10 4.13 14.08
N ASP A 212 21.37 3.03 13.97
CA ASP A 212 21.80 1.70 14.40
C ASP A 212 23.09 1.27 13.68
N ALA A 213 23.16 1.48 12.36
CA ALA A 213 24.36 1.20 11.56
C ALA A 213 25.56 2.05 12.00
N SER A 214 25.32 3.34 12.31
CA SER A 214 26.37 4.24 12.78
C SER A 214 26.90 3.85 14.17
N ILE A 215 26.03 3.41 15.08
CA ILE A 215 26.39 2.96 16.42
C ILE A 215 27.14 1.63 16.36
N ALA A 216 26.67 0.69 15.52
CA ALA A 216 27.30 -0.61 15.36
C ALA A 216 28.61 -0.57 14.57
N GLY A 217 28.90 0.54 13.87
CA GLY A 217 30.00 0.63 12.92
C GLY A 217 29.83 -0.29 11.70
N ASP A 218 28.62 -0.84 11.50
CA ASP A 218 28.29 -1.82 10.48
C ASP A 218 27.20 -1.28 9.53
N TRP A 219 27.63 -0.94 8.32
CA TRP A 219 26.77 -0.42 7.26
C TRP A 219 26.28 -1.50 6.30
N THR A 220 26.63 -2.76 6.53
CA THR A 220 26.19 -3.87 5.67
C THR A 220 24.67 -4.04 5.72
N GLY A 221 24.00 -3.70 6.82
CA GLY A 221 22.53 -3.68 6.90
C GLY A 221 21.88 -2.59 6.04
N VAL A 222 22.57 -1.47 5.79
CA VAL A 222 22.08 -0.34 4.98
C VAL A 222 22.39 -0.55 3.49
N SER A 223 23.60 -1.05 3.19
CA SER A 223 24.10 -1.24 1.83
C SER A 223 23.83 -2.63 1.23
N GLY A 224 23.64 -3.64 2.07
CA GLY A 224 23.66 -5.07 1.69
C GLY A 224 22.38 -5.61 1.08
N ASP A 225 21.31 -4.82 1.01
CA ASP A 225 20.06 -5.23 0.35
C ASP A 225 19.44 -4.04 -0.39
N LEU A 226 19.99 -3.75 -1.58
CA LEU A 226 19.47 -2.76 -2.54
C LEU A 226 17.97 -2.94 -2.80
N VAL A 227 17.46 -4.16 -2.68
CA VAL A 227 16.03 -4.46 -2.87
C VAL A 227 15.23 -3.99 -1.66
N LYS A 228 15.64 -4.27 -0.41
CA LYS A 228 14.94 -3.77 0.79
C LYS A 228 15.06 -2.25 0.94
N PHE A 229 16.23 -1.68 0.71
CA PHE A 229 16.43 -0.24 0.75
C PHE A 229 15.62 0.47 -0.35
N GLY A 230 15.61 -0.11 -1.56
CA GLY A 230 14.80 0.37 -2.69
C GLY A 230 13.30 0.32 -2.43
N LEU A 231 12.80 -0.69 -1.73
CA LEU A 231 11.38 -0.81 -1.37
C LEU A 231 10.93 0.26 -0.36
N GLY A 232 11.76 0.58 0.64
CA GLY A 232 11.48 1.67 1.58
C GLY A 232 11.42 3.04 0.88
N PHE A 233 12.39 3.32 0.00
CA PHE A 233 12.40 4.53 -0.80
C PHE A 233 11.18 4.65 -1.72
N LEU A 234 10.73 3.53 -2.29
CA LEU A 234 9.60 3.50 -3.20
C LEU A 234 8.27 3.83 -2.53
N SER A 235 8.07 3.39 -1.28
CA SER A 235 6.92 3.80 -0.46
C SER A 235 6.92 5.31 -0.23
N ILE A 236 8.06 5.86 0.19
CA ILE A 236 8.26 7.30 0.41
C ILE A 236 8.02 8.09 -0.90
N ALA A 237 8.44 7.56 -2.04
CA ALA A 237 8.21 8.20 -3.34
C ALA A 237 6.71 8.29 -3.69
N PHE A 238 5.92 7.24 -3.44
CA PHE A 238 4.47 7.31 -3.59
C PHE A 238 3.82 8.28 -2.61
N ASP A 239 4.29 8.32 -1.37
CA ASP A 239 3.77 9.25 -0.38
C ASP A 239 4.01 10.70 -0.81
N LEU A 240 5.21 11.04 -1.24
CA LEU A 240 5.55 12.35 -1.80
C LEU A 240 4.71 12.68 -3.02
N LEU A 241 4.43 11.70 -3.88
CA LEU A 241 3.55 11.87 -5.04
C LEU A 241 2.13 12.20 -4.58
N PHE A 242 1.56 11.47 -3.61
CA PHE A 242 0.23 11.76 -3.08
C PHE A 242 0.17 13.10 -2.36
N MET A 243 1.21 13.48 -1.61
CA MET A 243 1.34 14.80 -1.00
C MET A 243 1.38 15.91 -2.05
N THR A 244 2.10 15.68 -3.16
CA THR A 244 2.15 16.60 -4.31
C THR A 244 0.77 16.73 -4.96
N GLN A 245 0.08 15.61 -5.22
CA GLN A 245 -1.29 15.62 -5.74
C GLN A 245 -2.24 16.39 -4.80
N HIS A 246 -2.11 16.21 -3.48
CA HIS A 246 -3.04 16.78 -2.52
C HIS A 246 -2.81 18.27 -2.22
N TYR A 247 -1.55 18.67 -1.99
CA TYR A 247 -1.22 20.02 -1.52
C TYR A 247 -0.80 20.99 -2.63
N ILE A 248 -0.30 20.47 -3.76
CA ILE A 248 0.24 21.30 -4.85
C ILE A 248 -0.70 21.27 -6.05
N LEU A 249 -0.95 20.10 -6.63
CA LEU A 249 -1.71 20.01 -7.89
C LEU A 249 -3.21 20.20 -7.69
N TYR A 250 -3.79 19.62 -6.64
CA TYR A 250 -5.24 19.62 -6.39
C TYR A 250 -5.58 20.30 -5.05
N ARG A 251 -4.94 21.44 -4.80
CA ARG A 251 -5.18 22.25 -3.59
C ARG A 251 -6.64 22.71 -3.53
N ASP A 252 -7.16 23.24 -4.64
CA ASP A 252 -8.54 23.72 -4.78
C ASP A 252 -9.48 22.62 -5.31
N ARG A 253 -9.27 21.38 -4.83
CA ARG A 253 -10.05 20.22 -5.22
C ARG A 253 -11.54 20.44 -4.94
N THR A 254 -12.34 20.32 -5.99
CA THR A 254 -13.78 20.15 -5.86
C THR A 254 -14.10 18.67 -5.65
N ASP A 255 -15.18 18.38 -4.92
CA ASP A 255 -15.70 17.02 -4.85
C ASP A 255 -16.35 16.68 -6.20
N TYR A 256 -15.53 16.18 -7.13
CA TYR A 256 -15.95 15.69 -8.45
C TYR A 256 -17.12 14.69 -8.36
N TYR A 257 -17.28 14.05 -7.20
CA TYR A 257 -18.28 13.02 -6.97
C TYR A 257 -19.53 13.53 -6.23
N ALA A 258 -19.57 14.82 -5.86
CA ALA A 258 -20.73 15.43 -5.24
C ALA A 258 -21.94 15.42 -6.19
N PRO A 259 -23.17 15.19 -5.69
CA PRO A 259 -24.37 15.35 -6.50
C PRO A 259 -24.48 16.80 -6.98
N ILE A 260 -24.80 17.02 -8.25
CA ILE A 260 -24.97 18.36 -8.87
C ILE A 260 -25.92 19.27 -8.06
N GLN A 261 -26.89 18.70 -7.34
CA GLN A 261 -27.81 19.45 -6.47
C GLN A 261 -27.15 20.11 -5.24
N ALA A 262 -25.94 19.72 -4.85
CA ALA A 262 -25.23 20.34 -3.72
C ALA A 262 -24.52 21.64 -4.11
N ILE A 263 -24.29 21.87 -5.41
CA ILE A 263 -23.60 23.07 -5.91
C ILE A 263 -24.53 24.30 -5.86
N ASP A 264 -25.85 24.09 -5.82
CA ASP A 264 -26.86 25.15 -5.92
C ASP A 264 -27.30 25.75 -4.56
N LYS A 265 -26.74 25.28 -3.43
CA LYS A 265 -27.14 25.72 -2.08
C LYS A 265 -26.10 26.51 -1.30
N THR A 266 -24.89 26.67 -1.82
CA THR A 266 -23.86 27.51 -1.21
C THR A 266 -23.56 28.68 -2.13
N GLU A 267 -24.16 29.80 -1.75
CA GLU A 267 -23.78 31.18 -2.07
C GLU A 267 -24.25 31.76 -3.42
N GLY A 268 -25.26 32.63 -3.30
CA GLY A 268 -25.39 33.77 -4.20
C GLY A 268 -24.15 34.65 -4.06
N GLY A 269 -23.26 34.52 -5.04
CA GLY A 269 -22.03 35.30 -5.14
C GLY A 269 -21.30 34.95 -6.43
N GLU A 270 -21.49 35.77 -7.45
CA GLU A 270 -20.73 35.86 -8.71
C GLU A 270 -20.38 34.56 -9.46
N ARG A 271 -21.12 34.34 -10.55
CA ARG A 271 -20.80 33.39 -11.61
C ARG A 271 -19.39 33.65 -12.17
N ARG A 272 -18.47 32.72 -11.96
CA ARG A 272 -17.25 32.59 -12.77
C ARG A 272 -17.13 31.16 -13.31
N GLY A 273 -17.52 31.01 -14.58
CA GLY A 273 -17.11 29.93 -15.48
C GLY A 273 -17.31 28.48 -14.97
N LEU A 274 -18.56 28.01 -14.99
CA LEU A 274 -18.83 26.57 -14.99
C LEU A 274 -18.29 25.98 -16.31
N LEU A 275 -17.15 25.30 -16.26
CA LEU A 275 -16.84 24.30 -17.27
C LEU A 275 -17.86 23.18 -17.09
N GLN A 276 -18.83 23.15 -18.00
CA GLN A 276 -19.67 21.98 -18.24
C GLN A 276 -18.77 20.75 -18.45
N PRO A 277 -19.24 19.53 -18.17
CA PRO A 277 -18.57 18.35 -18.66
C PRO A 277 -18.73 18.34 -20.18
N GLU A 278 -17.82 19.01 -20.90
CA GLU A 278 -17.57 18.65 -22.27
C GLU A 278 -17.19 17.17 -22.25
N THR A 279 -18.06 16.38 -22.87
CA THR A 279 -17.69 15.15 -23.55
C THR A 279 -16.36 15.40 -24.25
N ARG A 280 -15.25 15.07 -23.59
CA ARG A 280 -13.96 14.90 -24.24
C ARG A 280 -14.15 13.72 -25.16
N ASP A 281 -14.50 14.04 -26.39
CA ASP A 281 -14.64 13.11 -27.49
C ASP A 281 -13.31 12.38 -27.65
N TYR A 282 -13.32 11.08 -27.37
CA TYR A 282 -12.13 10.22 -27.38
C TYR A 282 -11.60 9.98 -28.81
N HIS A 283 -12.23 10.56 -29.83
CA HIS A 283 -11.85 10.43 -31.24
C HIS A 283 -10.63 11.23 -31.67
N ALA A 284 -10.09 12.12 -30.84
CA ALA A 284 -9.00 13.03 -31.25
C ALA A 284 -7.56 12.48 -31.13
N ILE A 285 -7.35 11.20 -30.77
CA ILE A 285 -5.98 10.66 -30.53
C ILE A 285 -5.55 9.55 -31.53
N HIS A 286 -6.38 9.20 -32.50
CA HIS A 286 -5.95 8.37 -33.63
C HIS A 286 -6.39 9.00 -34.95
N PRO A 287 -5.48 9.60 -35.75
CA PRO A 287 -5.79 9.88 -37.14
C PRO A 287 -5.92 8.53 -37.84
N ALA A 288 -7.16 8.11 -38.11
CA ALA A 288 -7.41 7.05 -39.07
C ALA A 288 -6.86 7.52 -40.41
N ALA A 289 -6.00 6.68 -40.99
CA ALA A 289 -5.43 6.88 -42.30
C ALA A 289 -6.56 7.11 -43.32
N ASP A 290 -6.42 8.20 -44.09
CA ASP A 290 -7.12 8.39 -45.34
C ASP A 290 -6.90 7.18 -46.24
N LEU A 291 -7.98 6.53 -46.64
CA LEU A 291 -8.07 5.96 -47.98
C LEU A 291 -9.37 6.45 -48.60
N GLU A 292 -9.16 7.32 -49.59
CA GLU A 292 -10.06 7.57 -50.69
C GLU A 292 -10.77 6.29 -51.13
N GLU A 293 -12.10 6.33 -51.22
CA GLU A 293 -12.70 5.84 -52.46
C GLU A 293 -13.87 6.73 -52.86
N SER A 294 -13.57 7.47 -53.91
CA SER A 294 -14.43 8.31 -54.70
C SER A 294 -15.57 7.53 -55.36
N ARG A 295 -16.75 8.16 -55.34
CA ARG A 295 -17.64 8.36 -56.50
C ARG A 295 -18.17 7.12 -57.25
N LEU A 296 -19.49 6.94 -57.05
CA LEU A 296 -20.59 6.88 -58.06
C LEU A 296 -20.72 5.61 -58.92
N PRO A 297 -21.92 5.35 -59.51
CA PRO A 297 -23.25 5.91 -59.24
C PRO A 297 -24.23 4.91 -58.59
#